data_AF-A0A7Y0EME1-F1
#
_entry.id   AF-A0A7Y0EME1-F1
#
_cell.length_a   1.000
_cell.length_b   1.000
_cell.length_c   1.000
_cell.angle_alpha   90.00
_cell.angle_beta   90.00
_cell.angle_gamma   90.00
#
_symmetry.space_group_name_H-M   'P 1'
#
loop_
_entity.id
_entity.type
_entity.pdbx_description
1 polymer ?
#
loop_
_entity_poly.entity_id
_entity_poly.type
_entity_poly.pdbx_seq_one_letter_code
_entity_poly.pdbx_strand_id
1 'polypeptide(L)'
;MRRLMVSLPIFIILVGILVFVSNAITVPWNIEPTGMSMATLSADTDVTFANPAGASLPGKGTYETCERAMTFRLARDGSLVGQPTNSDVNEAEDTTWQVEGSGDDAMQTITMLIRQPVRLADTSGSTGTTANADDSDADDGSRDGQTAVDEESGDIASATCDADQSINGRFPGVLFMHGAGFGTAYDSFGDVATELASAGFVTAVIDKPVWDTTDINRDYPASATAYEQAVRILRSQSNVDADNIGIYATSESTWISSYLLQQDKNIAFQILLSPMVFTPRQALGFFVTQDFALVGANDGYQSIVQRVFSVDASLFSLTNLDIQTLNPEAFAIPTYIAYGSKDVMTAQVEGARRMLFEAHQGDNWDVTIRSYPVANHVLKLGDESESGTPFADAYTNDLIDWAVGTTRGLAQTSERVAGADLYQSVALPTNLKPRRALTIYGVILHVSMLVLMLASLAVSVTALIRTIMVRARWRRQAHAAARSKMPVPAKPVVLGFAHGFGSALLTLTVTTMATLAIFAAGLGQVIMGVVRLAWGDAPSETPGVMYWSWPVIQAVTLMVVWAWSRVFMRLIEVASQRGILQWPPRKGSVRGIVTGAEPVLASTRLGRVLFWVVAVTMLYVMLFFAFWGLFIY
;
A
#
# COMPACT_ATOMS: atom_id res chain seq x y z
N MET A 1 -2.08 -48.74 -21.23
CA MET A 1 -2.70 -47.96 -22.33
C MET A 1 -4.18 -47.63 -22.11
N ARG A 2 -5.10 -48.58 -21.86
CA ARG A 2 -6.55 -48.30 -21.69
C ARG A 2 -6.94 -47.20 -20.69
N ARG A 3 -6.28 -47.11 -19.52
CA ARG A 3 -6.56 -46.05 -18.53
C ARG A 3 -6.13 -44.65 -18.98
N LEU A 4 -5.04 -44.56 -19.75
CA LEU A 4 -4.53 -43.28 -20.28
C LEU A 4 -5.46 -42.71 -21.38
N MET A 5 -6.09 -43.60 -22.16
CA MET A 5 -7.04 -43.22 -23.22
C MET A 5 -8.36 -42.64 -22.71
N VAL A 6 -8.75 -42.91 -21.45
CA VAL A 6 -9.98 -42.37 -20.84
C VAL A 6 -9.72 -41.14 -19.97
N SER A 7 -8.53 -41.04 -19.34
CA SER A 7 -8.18 -39.87 -18.53
C SER A 7 -7.89 -38.62 -19.38
N LEU A 8 -7.37 -38.79 -20.60
CA LEU A 8 -6.99 -37.68 -21.47
C LEU A 8 -8.20 -36.85 -21.94
N PRO A 9 -9.31 -37.43 -22.44
CA PRO A 9 -10.51 -36.64 -22.78
C PRO A 9 -11.08 -35.88 -21.58
N ILE A 10 -11.13 -36.50 -20.40
CA ILE A 10 -11.62 -35.86 -19.17
C ILE A 10 -10.72 -34.68 -18.78
N PHE A 11 -9.40 -34.87 -18.87
CA PHE A 11 -8.43 -33.80 -18.63
C PHE A 11 -8.67 -32.60 -19.56
N ILE A 12 -8.82 -32.83 -20.87
CA ILE A 12 -9.08 -31.77 -21.86
C ILE A 12 -10.37 -31.02 -21.53
N ILE A 13 -11.44 -31.74 -21.18
CA ILE A 13 -12.73 -31.13 -20.79
C ILE A 13 -12.58 -30.26 -19.55
N LEU A 14 -11.88 -30.75 -18.50
CA LEU A 14 -11.68 -29.99 -17.27
C LEU A 14 -10.84 -28.72 -17.51
N VAL A 15 -9.77 -28.82 -18.30
CA VAL A 15 -8.99 -27.64 -18.72
C VAL A 15 -9.88 -26.66 -19.47
N GLY A 16 -10.66 -27.12 -20.45
CA GLY A 16 -11.58 -26.26 -21.20
C GLY A 16 -12.60 -25.52 -20.32
N ILE A 17 -13.17 -26.20 -19.33
CA ILE A 17 -14.09 -25.57 -18.35
C ILE A 17 -13.35 -24.51 -17.52
N LEU A 18 -12.16 -24.81 -17.00
CA LEU A 18 -11.42 -23.88 -16.14
C LEU A 18 -10.91 -22.66 -16.93
N VAL A 19 -10.44 -22.87 -18.17
CA VAL A 19 -10.09 -21.80 -19.10
C VAL A 19 -11.31 -20.93 -19.40
N PHE A 20 -12.47 -21.54 -19.68
CA PHE A 20 -13.70 -20.79 -19.92
C PHE A 20 -14.12 -19.96 -18.70
N VAL A 21 -14.14 -20.56 -17.50
CA VAL A 21 -14.48 -19.86 -16.26
C VAL A 21 -13.52 -18.70 -16.02
N SER A 22 -12.20 -18.92 -16.20
CA SER A 22 -11.17 -17.90 -15.98
C SER A 22 -11.31 -16.73 -16.96
N ASN A 23 -11.62 -17.01 -18.24
CA ASN A 23 -11.87 -15.99 -19.26
C ASN A 23 -13.19 -15.23 -19.04
N ALA A 24 -14.25 -15.93 -18.61
CA ALA A 24 -15.55 -15.32 -18.36
C ALA A 24 -15.54 -14.28 -17.22
N ILE A 25 -14.57 -14.38 -16.31
CA ILE A 25 -14.38 -13.49 -15.17
C ILE A 25 -13.13 -12.59 -15.32
N THR A 26 -12.54 -12.52 -16.51
CA THR A 26 -11.43 -11.60 -16.79
C THR A 26 -11.90 -10.16 -16.70
N VAL A 27 -11.09 -9.34 -16.05
CA VAL A 27 -11.30 -7.89 -16.00
C VAL A 27 -10.44 -7.26 -17.10
N PRO A 28 -11.02 -6.47 -18.02
CA PRO A 28 -10.24 -5.74 -19.01
C PRO A 28 -9.24 -4.81 -18.33
N TRP A 29 -8.03 -4.79 -18.85
CA TRP A 29 -6.95 -3.97 -18.34
C TRP A 29 -6.21 -3.34 -19.51
N ASN A 30 -5.98 -2.04 -19.42
CA ASN A 30 -5.19 -1.33 -20.40
C ASN A 30 -4.17 -0.48 -19.65
N ILE A 31 -2.89 -0.77 -19.87
CA ILE A 31 -1.74 -0.05 -19.32
C ILE A 31 -0.94 0.64 -20.42
N GLU A 32 -1.47 0.66 -21.64
CA GLU A 32 -0.88 1.38 -22.75
C GLU A 32 -1.37 2.84 -22.78
N PRO A 33 -0.50 3.79 -23.18
CA PRO A 33 0.89 3.56 -23.60
C PRO A 33 1.85 3.31 -22.42
N THR A 34 2.85 2.46 -22.64
CA THR A 34 3.99 2.27 -21.72
C THR A 34 5.11 3.29 -21.98
N GLY A 35 5.99 3.49 -20.99
CA GLY A 35 7.18 4.34 -21.11
C GLY A 35 6.87 5.81 -21.39
N MET A 36 5.83 6.34 -20.75
CA MET A 36 5.42 7.73 -20.93
C MET A 36 6.43 8.67 -20.29
N SER A 37 6.65 9.80 -20.96
CA SER A 37 7.42 10.91 -20.42
C SER A 37 6.75 12.25 -20.66
N MET A 38 7.13 13.23 -19.85
CA MET A 38 6.86 14.64 -20.05
C MET A 38 8.18 15.39 -19.87
N ALA A 39 8.68 15.95 -20.96
CA ALA A 39 9.92 16.71 -20.96
C ALA A 39 9.77 17.99 -20.12
N THR A 40 10.81 18.30 -19.34
CA THR A 40 10.91 19.60 -18.68
C THR A 40 11.43 20.67 -19.65
N LEU A 41 11.24 21.94 -19.31
CA LEU A 41 11.69 23.07 -20.12
C LEU A 41 13.15 23.45 -19.84
N SER A 42 13.66 23.06 -18.67
CA SER A 42 15.04 23.24 -18.23
C SER A 42 15.42 22.13 -17.25
N ALA A 43 16.70 21.73 -17.25
CA ALA A 43 17.24 20.84 -16.23
C ALA A 43 17.54 21.56 -14.90
N ASP A 44 17.62 22.90 -14.95
CA ASP A 44 17.84 23.77 -13.81
C ASP A 44 16.55 23.90 -12.97
N THR A 45 16.59 23.48 -11.71
CA THR A 45 15.43 23.51 -10.81
C THR A 45 15.24 24.86 -10.14
N ASP A 46 16.17 25.80 -10.27
CA ASP A 46 16.13 27.09 -9.58
C ASP A 46 14.78 27.80 -9.78
N VAL A 47 14.25 28.35 -8.69
CA VAL A 47 13.01 29.15 -8.72
C VAL A 47 13.33 30.63 -8.52
N THR A 48 13.39 31.37 -9.64
CA THR A 48 13.65 32.81 -9.61
C THR A 48 12.40 33.66 -9.86
N PHE A 49 12.36 34.86 -9.28
CA PHE A 49 11.30 35.85 -9.43
C PHE A 49 11.84 37.21 -9.88
N ALA A 50 11.00 37.98 -10.59
CA ALA A 50 11.27 39.37 -10.89
C ALA A 50 11.19 40.21 -9.60
N ASN A 51 12.32 40.83 -9.23
CA ASN A 51 12.43 41.73 -8.08
C ASN A 51 12.86 43.14 -8.51
N PRO A 52 12.01 43.88 -9.26
CA PRO A 52 12.37 45.18 -9.81
C PRO A 52 12.61 46.25 -8.73
N ALA A 53 12.05 46.07 -7.54
CA ALA A 53 12.24 46.96 -6.40
C ALA A 53 13.57 46.72 -5.65
N GLY A 54 14.30 45.65 -5.97
CA GLY A 54 15.52 45.27 -5.26
C GLY A 54 15.29 44.99 -3.78
N ALA A 55 14.10 44.51 -3.41
CA ALA A 55 13.78 44.21 -2.01
C ALA A 55 14.65 43.06 -1.51
N SER A 56 15.15 43.15 -0.27
CA SER A 56 15.80 42.01 0.38
C SER A 56 14.72 40.97 0.71
N LEU A 57 14.80 39.81 0.04
CA LEU A 57 13.93 38.67 0.29
C LEU A 57 14.60 37.76 1.31
N PRO A 58 13.88 37.27 2.32
CA PRO A 58 14.44 36.29 3.24
C PRO A 58 14.63 34.96 2.51
N GLY A 59 15.76 34.31 2.74
CA GLY A 59 16.03 32.93 2.34
C GLY A 59 16.25 32.02 3.55
N LYS A 60 16.59 30.77 3.31
CA LYS A 60 16.99 29.80 4.35
C LYS A 60 18.03 30.42 5.30
N GLY A 61 17.78 30.32 6.61
CA GLY A 61 18.69 30.82 7.66
C GLY A 61 18.68 32.35 7.87
N THR A 62 17.74 33.10 7.27
CA THR A 62 17.63 34.55 7.50
C THR A 62 17.25 34.88 8.95
N TYR A 63 16.45 34.03 9.56
CA TYR A 63 15.99 34.14 10.95
C TYR A 63 16.40 32.90 11.74
N GLU A 64 16.64 33.07 13.04
CA GLU A 64 16.57 31.95 13.98
C GLU A 64 15.12 31.48 14.13
N THR A 65 14.92 30.27 14.65
CA THR A 65 13.58 29.70 14.84
C THR A 65 13.37 29.31 16.28
N CYS A 66 12.15 29.52 16.77
CA CYS A 66 11.69 28.97 18.04
C CYS A 66 10.44 28.14 17.82
N GLU A 67 10.16 27.25 18.77
CA GLU A 67 9.04 26.31 18.72
C GLU A 67 8.13 26.43 19.95
N ARG A 68 6.84 26.20 19.74
CA ARG A 68 5.84 26.07 20.81
C ARG A 68 4.77 25.06 20.41
N ALA A 69 4.17 24.40 21.39
CA ALA A 69 3.11 23.45 21.16
C ALA A 69 1.74 23.99 21.61
N MET A 70 0.70 23.56 20.90
CA MET A 70 -0.69 23.73 21.29
C MET A 70 -1.41 22.40 21.14
N THR A 71 -2.41 22.15 21.98
CA THR A 71 -3.28 21.00 21.88
C THR A 71 -4.72 21.44 21.65
N PHE A 72 -5.45 20.69 20.84
CA PHE A 72 -6.88 20.88 20.65
C PHE A 72 -7.58 19.56 20.42
N ARG A 73 -8.88 19.48 20.73
CA ARG A 73 -9.65 18.23 20.64
C ARG A 73 -10.61 18.28 19.47
N LEU A 74 -10.70 17.17 18.74
CA LEU A 74 -11.56 17.01 17.59
C LEU A 74 -12.54 15.87 17.79
N ALA A 75 -13.81 16.10 17.41
CA ALA A 75 -14.81 15.05 17.27
C ALA A 75 -14.64 14.27 15.95
N ARG A 76 -15.29 13.11 15.85
CA ARG A 76 -15.18 12.19 14.70
C ARG A 76 -15.44 12.83 13.34
N ASP A 77 -16.24 13.89 13.29
CA ASP A 77 -16.56 14.64 12.08
C ASP A 77 -15.51 15.73 11.72
N GLY A 78 -14.44 15.86 12.49
CA GLY A 78 -13.42 16.89 12.31
C GLY A 78 -13.69 18.19 13.06
N SER A 79 -14.83 18.33 13.74
CA SER A 79 -15.18 19.56 14.43
C SER A 79 -14.40 19.75 15.74
N LEU A 80 -14.08 21.01 16.05
CA LEU A 80 -13.37 21.39 17.27
C LEU A 80 -14.27 21.22 18.50
N VAL A 81 -13.75 20.58 19.55
CA VAL A 81 -14.41 20.44 20.85
C VAL A 81 -13.62 21.18 21.92
N GLY A 82 -14.25 22.23 22.47
CA GLY A 82 -13.61 23.10 23.47
C GLY A 82 -12.75 24.18 22.83
N GLN A 83 -11.74 24.65 23.57
CA GLN A 83 -10.80 25.67 23.10
C GLN A 83 -9.39 25.07 23.02
N PRO A 84 -8.56 25.48 22.06
CA PRO A 84 -7.15 25.11 22.02
C PRO A 84 -6.42 25.59 23.28
N THR A 85 -5.47 24.81 23.75
CA THR A 85 -4.66 25.09 24.93
C THR A 85 -3.19 25.04 24.60
N ASN A 86 -2.38 25.95 25.14
CA ASN A 86 -0.93 25.82 25.04
C ASN A 86 -0.45 24.58 25.81
N SER A 87 0.57 23.92 25.29
CA SER A 87 1.23 22.79 25.92
C SER A 87 2.75 22.95 25.84
N ASP A 88 3.46 22.20 26.67
CA ASP A 88 4.91 22.15 26.61
C ASP A 88 5.36 21.40 25.35
N VAL A 89 6.51 21.79 24.81
CA VAL A 89 7.18 21.08 23.72
C VAL A 89 7.86 19.85 24.32
N ASN A 90 7.22 18.69 24.23
CA ASN A 90 7.74 17.45 24.81
C ASN A 90 7.21 16.21 24.06
N GLU A 91 7.97 15.74 23.08
CA GLU A 91 7.65 14.55 22.29
C GLU A 91 7.43 13.30 23.16
N ALA A 92 8.23 13.12 24.22
CA ALA A 92 8.16 11.93 25.07
C ALA A 92 6.85 11.83 25.87
N GLU A 93 6.16 12.96 26.08
CA GLU A 93 4.86 13.02 26.74
C GLU A 93 3.70 13.12 25.74
N ASP A 94 3.98 13.17 24.43
CA ASP A 94 2.95 13.23 23.41
C ASP A 94 2.20 11.91 23.31
N THR A 95 1.00 11.95 23.88
CA THR A 95 -0.02 10.89 23.78
C THR A 95 -1.26 11.39 23.05
N THR A 96 -1.22 12.60 22.46
CA THR A 96 -2.41 13.20 21.87
C THR A 96 -2.86 12.46 20.63
N TRP A 97 -1.92 11.87 19.88
CA TRP A 97 -2.22 10.94 18.79
C TRP A 97 -3.12 9.75 19.18
N GLN A 98 -3.26 9.44 20.47
CA GLN A 98 -4.19 8.42 20.95
C GLN A 98 -5.65 8.86 20.86
N VAL A 99 -6.50 7.93 20.46
CA VAL A 99 -7.91 8.18 20.20
C VAL A 99 -8.75 7.67 21.37
N GLU A 100 -9.67 8.52 21.82
CA GLU A 100 -10.64 8.21 22.86
C GLU A 100 -11.97 7.77 22.22
N GLY A 101 -12.59 6.71 22.74
CA GLY A 101 -13.87 6.22 22.21
C GLY A 101 -13.74 5.47 20.87
N SER A 102 -14.88 5.27 20.20
CA SER A 102 -14.96 4.64 18.87
C SER A 102 -16.27 5.00 18.17
N GLY A 103 -16.31 4.82 16.85
CA GLY A 103 -17.45 5.17 16.02
C GLY A 103 -17.76 6.66 16.06
N ASP A 104 -19.04 7.01 16.12
CA ASP A 104 -19.52 8.40 16.07
C ASP A 104 -19.10 9.22 17.30
N ASP A 105 -18.79 8.56 18.42
CA ASP A 105 -18.34 9.19 19.67
C ASP A 105 -16.80 9.30 19.77
N ALA A 106 -16.07 8.91 18.72
CA ALA A 106 -14.62 8.97 18.74
C ALA A 106 -14.12 10.42 18.82
N MET A 107 -13.13 10.63 19.67
CA MET A 107 -12.49 11.90 19.92
C MET A 107 -10.98 11.74 19.78
N GLN A 108 -10.31 12.73 19.22
CA GLN A 108 -8.85 12.74 19.13
C GLN A 108 -8.32 14.07 19.66
N THR A 109 -7.29 14.02 20.49
CA THR A 109 -6.53 15.22 20.84
C THR A 109 -5.45 15.40 19.79
N ILE A 110 -5.18 16.61 19.35
CA ILE A 110 -4.20 16.89 18.31
C ILE A 110 -3.18 17.84 18.90
N THR A 111 -1.91 17.45 18.89
CA THR A 111 -0.80 18.37 19.09
C THR A 111 -0.53 19.12 17.79
N MET A 112 -0.26 20.42 17.92
CA MET A 112 0.14 21.34 16.87
C MET A 112 1.42 22.02 17.30
N LEU A 113 2.49 21.72 16.57
CA LEU A 113 3.81 22.26 16.76
C LEU A 113 4.01 23.45 15.83
N ILE A 114 4.12 24.63 16.42
CA ILE A 114 4.23 25.90 15.72
C ILE A 114 5.67 26.38 15.81
N ARG A 115 6.32 26.55 14.65
CA ARG A 115 7.65 27.16 14.55
C ARG A 115 7.52 28.55 13.96
N GLN A 116 8.29 29.49 14.50
CA GLN A 116 8.19 30.89 14.09
C GLN A 116 9.56 31.58 14.05
N PRO A 117 9.72 32.63 13.22
CA PRO A 117 10.97 33.35 13.11
C PRO A 117 11.23 34.22 14.35
N VAL A 118 12.47 34.19 14.85
CA VAL A 118 12.96 35.04 15.94
C VAL A 118 14.25 35.76 15.53
N ARG A 119 14.62 36.82 16.25
CA ARG A 119 15.87 37.54 15.95
C ARG A 119 17.07 36.63 16.18
N LEU A 120 18.05 36.71 15.28
CA LEU A 120 19.39 36.16 15.50
C LEU A 120 19.94 36.68 16.83
N ALA A 121 20.43 35.80 17.69
CA ALA A 121 21.05 36.20 18.95
C ALA A 121 22.31 37.03 18.64
N ASP A 122 22.44 38.22 19.27
CA ASP A 122 23.66 39.01 19.18
C ASP A 122 24.82 38.23 19.81
N THR A 123 25.62 37.55 18.99
CA THR A 123 26.88 36.90 19.40
C THR A 123 28.01 37.93 19.59
N SER A 124 27.71 39.05 20.26
CA SER A 124 28.70 40.04 20.66
C SER A 124 28.90 40.02 22.17
N GLY A 125 29.49 38.94 22.69
CA GLY A 125 29.91 38.92 24.10
C GLY A 125 30.30 37.57 24.67
N SER A 126 31.45 37.02 24.26
CA SER A 126 32.36 36.24 25.12
C SER A 126 33.49 35.61 24.27
N THR A 127 34.39 36.44 23.74
CA THR A 127 35.73 35.93 23.35
C THR A 127 36.61 35.98 24.59
N GLY A 128 36.88 34.81 25.15
CA GLY A 128 37.80 34.69 26.27
C GLY A 128 38.23 33.27 26.48
N THR A 129 39.03 32.71 25.57
CA THR A 129 40.16 31.84 25.92
C THR A 129 41.16 31.82 24.77
N THR A 130 42.39 32.15 25.14
CA THR A 130 43.63 32.19 24.36
C THR A 130 44.05 30.81 23.83
N ALA A 131 44.52 30.73 22.59
CA ALA A 131 45.48 29.71 22.19
C ALA A 131 46.46 30.30 21.17
N ASN A 132 47.74 30.22 21.54
CA ASN A 132 48.90 30.73 20.82
C ASN A 132 49.10 30.03 19.48
N ALA A 133 49.60 30.80 18.52
CA ALA A 133 50.29 30.30 17.34
C ALA A 133 51.61 29.63 17.74
N ASP A 134 51.91 28.48 17.14
CA ASP A 134 53.28 28.08 16.84
C ASP A 134 53.32 27.21 15.57
N ASP A 135 54.44 27.37 14.89
CA ASP A 135 54.76 27.15 13.48
C ASP A 135 55.22 25.71 13.17
N SER A 136 55.03 25.22 11.91
CA SER A 136 56.03 24.51 11.08
C SER A 136 55.46 23.62 9.96
N ASP A 137 56.08 23.78 8.79
CA ASP A 137 55.99 23.02 7.53
C ASP A 137 56.25 21.50 7.65
N ALA A 138 55.64 20.68 6.77
CA ALA A 138 56.34 19.74 5.87
C ALA A 138 55.38 18.85 5.03
N ASP A 139 55.91 18.50 3.86
CA ASP A 139 55.34 17.83 2.69
C ASP A 139 55.36 16.28 2.73
N ASP A 140 54.61 15.69 1.78
CA ASP A 140 54.63 14.31 1.22
C ASP A 140 54.07 13.10 2.04
N GLY A 141 53.13 12.38 1.42
CA GLY A 141 52.94 10.94 1.68
C GLY A 141 51.56 10.36 1.40
N SER A 142 51.32 9.96 0.15
CA SER A 142 50.26 9.02 -0.29
C SER A 142 49.86 7.93 0.73
N ARG A 143 48.54 7.80 1.00
CA ARG A 143 47.84 6.51 1.23
C ARG A 143 46.32 6.65 1.29
N ASP A 144 45.66 5.69 0.66
CA ASP A 144 44.22 5.43 0.63
C ASP A 144 43.56 5.54 2.01
N GLY A 145 42.42 6.21 2.05
CA GLY A 145 41.58 6.34 3.24
C GLY A 145 40.30 7.08 2.92
N GLN A 146 39.28 6.31 2.56
CA GLN A 146 37.87 6.70 2.63
C GLN A 146 37.63 7.43 3.95
N THR A 147 37.47 8.75 3.90
CA THR A 147 36.93 9.55 5.00
C THR A 147 35.59 10.02 4.49
N ALA A 148 34.56 9.28 4.89
CA ALA A 148 33.22 9.82 4.96
C ALA A 148 33.33 11.10 5.80
N VAL A 149 33.00 12.23 5.18
CA VAL A 149 32.61 13.39 5.95
C VAL A 149 31.23 13.02 6.47
N ASP A 150 31.20 12.47 7.68
CA ASP A 150 29.99 12.42 8.48
C ASP A 150 29.62 13.89 8.74
N GLU A 151 28.83 14.48 7.83
CA GLU A 151 27.94 15.55 8.24
C GLU A 151 26.94 14.91 9.19
N GLU A 152 27.27 14.92 10.49
CA GLU A 152 26.28 14.83 11.54
C GLU A 152 25.15 15.80 11.14
N SER A 153 24.01 15.23 10.77
CA SER A 153 22.73 15.93 10.75
C SER A 153 22.46 16.36 12.18
N GLY A 154 23.07 17.46 12.59
CA GLY A 154 22.81 18.08 13.87
C GLY A 154 21.34 18.45 13.86
N ASP A 155 20.57 17.87 14.78
CA ASP A 155 19.27 18.41 15.17
C ASP A 155 19.45 19.92 15.32
N ILE A 156 18.85 20.70 14.41
CA ILE A 156 18.73 22.14 14.60
C ILE A 156 17.73 22.26 15.74
N ALA A 157 18.25 22.23 16.97
CA ALA A 157 17.48 22.39 18.19
C ALA A 157 16.75 23.73 18.12
N SER A 158 15.47 23.70 17.78
CA SER A 158 14.61 24.87 17.92
C SER A 158 14.45 25.13 19.42
N ALA A 159 14.78 26.34 19.86
CA ALA A 159 14.58 26.72 21.26
C ALA A 159 13.08 26.89 21.53
N THR A 160 12.61 26.54 22.73
CA THR A 160 11.24 26.87 23.14
C THR A 160 11.04 28.39 23.09
N CYS A 161 9.93 28.85 22.49
CA CYS A 161 9.70 30.28 22.30
C CYS A 161 9.59 31.06 23.62
N ASP A 162 10.52 31.98 23.85
CA ASP A 162 10.41 33.02 24.89
C ASP A 162 9.72 34.28 24.35
N ALA A 163 8.89 34.91 25.18
CA ALA A 163 8.10 36.10 24.80
C ALA A 163 8.98 37.29 24.32
N ASP A 164 10.20 37.41 24.83
CA ASP A 164 11.13 38.51 24.54
C ASP A 164 11.87 38.38 23.19
N GLN A 165 11.80 37.21 22.54
CA GLN A 165 12.51 36.94 21.28
C GLN A 165 11.65 37.18 20.02
N SER A 166 10.37 37.49 20.20
CA SER A 166 9.43 37.64 19.09
C SER A 166 9.74 38.86 18.20
N ILE A 167 9.79 38.65 16.88
CA ILE A 167 9.93 39.73 15.91
C ILE A 167 8.57 40.42 15.74
N ASN A 168 8.55 41.75 15.84
CA ASN A 168 7.37 42.56 15.50
C ASN A 168 7.09 42.47 14.00
N GLY A 169 6.05 41.73 13.62
CA GLY A 169 5.61 41.56 12.23
C GLY A 169 4.54 40.48 12.12
N ARG A 170 3.79 40.49 11.01
CA ARG A 170 2.96 39.37 10.60
C ARG A 170 3.66 38.63 9.48
N PHE A 171 3.80 37.33 9.65
CA PHE A 171 4.49 36.44 8.72
C PHE A 171 3.48 35.54 8.01
N PRO A 172 3.70 35.18 6.73
CA PRO A 172 2.89 34.16 6.07
C PRO A 172 2.91 32.84 6.85
N GLY A 173 1.81 32.10 6.82
CA GLY A 173 1.65 30.82 7.51
C GLY A 173 1.71 29.62 6.57
N VAL A 174 2.21 28.47 7.04
CA VAL A 174 2.10 27.19 6.31
C VAL A 174 1.67 26.08 7.26
N LEU A 175 0.56 25.41 6.94
CA LEU A 175 0.11 24.20 7.63
C LEU A 175 0.55 22.94 6.87
N PHE A 176 1.19 22.01 7.57
CA PHE A 176 1.65 20.74 7.02
C PHE A 176 0.58 19.64 7.17
N MET A 177 0.42 18.83 6.12
CA MET A 177 -0.57 17.76 6.03
C MET A 177 0.12 16.43 5.71
N HIS A 178 -0.12 15.42 6.55
CA HIS A 178 0.53 14.12 6.47
C HIS A 178 0.01 13.23 5.34
N GLY A 179 0.91 12.53 4.67
CA GLY A 179 0.61 11.41 3.77
C GLY A 179 0.03 10.19 4.51
N ALA A 180 0.03 9.02 3.87
CA ALA A 180 -0.53 7.78 4.44
C ALA A 180 0.19 7.37 5.75
N GLY A 181 -0.45 6.52 6.57
CA GLY A 181 0.08 6.10 7.87
C GLY A 181 -0.37 7.00 9.02
N PHE A 182 0.43 7.00 10.10
CA PHE A 182 0.21 7.74 11.35
C PHE A 182 1.48 8.54 11.65
N GLY A 183 1.42 9.85 11.46
CA GLY A 183 2.52 10.76 11.81
C GLY A 183 2.08 11.72 12.91
N THR A 184 3.04 12.15 13.71
CA THR A 184 2.85 13.12 14.81
C THR A 184 3.42 14.48 14.44
N ALA A 185 3.10 15.50 15.23
CA ALA A 185 3.65 16.82 15.04
C ALA A 185 5.19 16.88 15.23
N TYR A 186 5.77 15.91 15.95
CA TYR A 186 7.19 15.86 16.29
C TYR A 186 8.03 15.03 15.30
N ASP A 187 7.53 13.89 14.83
CA ASP A 187 8.29 12.97 13.98
C ASP A 187 8.29 13.32 12.48
N SER A 188 7.51 14.32 12.08
CA SER A 188 7.25 14.63 10.69
C SER A 188 7.55 16.09 10.37
N PHE A 189 8.12 16.31 9.18
CA PHE A 189 8.33 17.63 8.56
C PHE A 189 9.20 18.62 9.36
N GLY A 190 9.82 18.23 10.48
CA GLY A 190 10.59 19.12 11.34
C GLY A 190 11.70 19.85 10.57
N ASP A 191 12.34 19.17 9.64
CA ASP A 191 13.35 19.68 8.73
C ASP A 191 12.79 20.83 7.85
N VAL A 192 11.84 20.55 6.95
CA VAL A 192 11.27 21.55 6.02
C VAL A 192 10.52 22.67 6.75
N ALA A 193 9.81 22.34 7.84
CA ALA A 193 9.07 23.31 8.63
C ALA A 193 10.01 24.32 9.33
N THR A 194 11.18 23.86 9.79
CA THR A 194 12.21 24.72 10.38
C THR A 194 12.87 25.59 9.31
N GLU A 195 13.18 25.03 8.14
CA GLU A 195 13.80 25.79 7.05
C GLU A 195 12.87 26.89 6.52
N LEU A 196 11.58 26.59 6.31
CA LEU A 196 10.58 27.60 5.97
C LEU A 196 10.44 28.66 7.08
N ALA A 197 10.44 28.25 8.35
CA ALA A 197 10.38 29.21 9.45
C ALA A 197 11.60 30.14 9.47
N SER A 198 12.80 29.61 9.19
CA SER A 198 14.03 30.41 9.07
C SER A 198 14.02 31.38 7.90
N ALA A 199 13.14 31.16 6.91
CA ALA A 199 12.90 32.04 5.77
C ALA A 199 11.74 33.04 5.99
N GLY A 200 11.21 33.13 7.22
CA GLY A 200 10.20 34.13 7.57
C GLY A 200 8.75 33.65 7.41
N PHE A 201 8.49 32.36 7.63
CA PHE A 201 7.14 31.80 7.75
C PHE A 201 6.83 31.40 9.19
N VAL A 202 5.55 31.37 9.55
CA VAL A 202 5.09 30.62 10.73
C VAL A 202 4.59 29.28 10.23
N THR A 203 5.28 28.20 10.61
CA THR A 203 4.91 26.85 10.19
C THR A 203 4.17 26.13 11.28
N ALA A 204 3.22 25.28 10.91
CA ALA A 204 2.50 24.43 11.84
C ALA A 204 2.45 23.01 11.33
N VAL A 205 2.92 22.08 12.15
CA VAL A 205 2.77 20.63 11.94
C VAL A 205 1.78 20.13 12.99
N ILE A 206 0.84 19.28 12.60
CA ILE A 206 -0.16 18.73 13.53
C ILE A 206 -0.11 17.22 13.53
N ASP A 207 -0.49 16.57 14.63
CA ASP A 207 -0.75 15.14 14.60
C ASP A 207 -1.79 14.82 13.51
N LYS A 208 -1.58 13.72 12.79
CA LYS A 208 -2.52 13.33 11.75
C LYS A 208 -3.91 13.07 12.35
N PRO A 209 -4.97 13.72 11.84
CA PRO A 209 -6.34 13.37 12.21
C PRO A 209 -6.69 11.98 11.67
N VAL A 210 -6.96 11.04 12.58
CA VAL A 210 -7.18 9.63 12.24
C VAL A 210 -8.39 9.00 12.96
N TRP A 211 -8.72 9.39 14.19
CA TRP A 211 -9.72 8.73 15.03
C TRP A 211 -9.57 7.19 15.02
N ASP A 212 -10.66 6.44 15.01
CA ASP A 212 -10.67 4.99 14.93
C ASP A 212 -10.48 4.45 13.50
N THR A 213 -10.02 5.30 12.57
CA THR A 213 -9.78 4.92 11.17
C THR A 213 -8.36 4.40 10.94
N THR A 214 -8.22 3.64 9.87
CA THR A 214 -6.98 3.07 9.33
C THR A 214 -6.76 3.63 7.92
N ASP A 215 -5.61 3.33 7.31
CA ASP A 215 -5.36 3.72 5.91
C ASP A 215 -6.38 3.12 4.93
N ILE A 216 -7.09 2.05 5.30
CA ILE A 216 -8.09 1.41 4.44
C ILE A 216 -9.42 2.18 4.45
N ASN A 217 -9.84 2.70 5.60
CA ASN A 217 -11.15 3.33 5.81
C ASN A 217 -11.04 4.79 6.24
N ARG A 218 -9.95 5.47 5.85
CA ARG A 218 -9.70 6.88 6.15
C ARG A 218 -10.87 7.76 5.70
N ASP A 219 -11.26 8.68 6.57
CA ASP A 219 -12.34 9.63 6.32
C ASP A 219 -11.77 10.97 5.82
N TYR A 220 -11.61 11.10 4.50
CA TYR A 220 -10.99 12.28 3.90
C TYR A 220 -11.78 13.59 4.14
N PRO A 221 -13.13 13.62 4.04
CA PRO A 221 -13.90 14.81 4.39
C PRO A 221 -13.74 15.25 5.84
N ALA A 222 -13.84 14.33 6.81
CA ALA A 222 -13.65 14.67 8.23
C ALA A 222 -12.21 15.14 8.51
N SER A 223 -11.22 14.51 7.88
CA SER A 223 -9.83 14.95 7.95
C SER A 223 -9.66 16.38 7.40
N ALA A 224 -10.34 16.73 6.30
CA ALA A 224 -10.28 18.09 5.76
C ALA A 224 -10.88 19.12 6.73
N THR A 225 -11.99 18.80 7.38
CA THR A 225 -12.58 19.66 8.43
C THR A 225 -11.66 19.81 9.65
N ALA A 226 -10.92 18.77 10.01
CA ALA A 226 -9.89 18.83 11.05
C ALA A 226 -8.73 19.76 10.68
N TYR A 227 -8.17 19.62 9.47
CA TYR A 227 -7.14 20.54 8.98
C TYR A 227 -7.68 21.97 8.85
N GLU A 228 -8.95 22.17 8.50
CA GLU A 228 -9.58 23.49 8.51
C GLU A 228 -9.56 24.11 9.92
N GLN A 229 -9.81 23.33 10.99
CA GLN A 229 -9.69 23.83 12.36
C GLN A 229 -8.25 24.23 12.69
N ALA A 230 -7.25 23.43 12.27
CA ALA A 230 -5.85 23.77 12.45
C ALA A 230 -5.46 25.06 11.70
N VAL A 231 -5.94 25.25 10.45
CA VAL A 231 -5.77 26.51 9.71
C VAL A 231 -6.37 27.68 10.48
N ARG A 232 -7.58 27.55 11.03
CA ARG A 232 -8.23 28.61 11.81
C ARG A 232 -7.44 28.97 13.07
N ILE A 233 -6.88 27.96 13.75
CA ILE A 233 -6.00 28.17 14.91
C ILE A 233 -4.74 28.91 14.48
N LEU A 234 -4.07 28.49 13.40
CA LEU A 234 -2.89 29.17 12.86
C LEU A 234 -3.20 30.62 12.47
N ARG A 235 -4.33 30.85 11.80
CA ARG A 235 -4.80 32.18 11.39
C ARG A 235 -5.07 33.12 12.55
N SER A 236 -5.44 32.59 13.72
CA SER A 236 -5.73 33.39 14.91
C SER A 236 -4.47 33.87 15.66
N GLN A 237 -3.29 33.36 15.28
CA GLN A 237 -2.03 33.74 15.94
C GLN A 237 -1.66 35.19 15.61
N SER A 238 -1.21 35.95 16.61
CA SER A 238 -0.99 37.40 16.48
C SER A 238 0.12 37.79 15.50
N ASN A 239 1.09 36.90 15.29
CA ASN A 239 2.23 37.06 14.40
C ASN A 239 2.03 36.41 13.02
N VAL A 240 0.84 35.90 12.72
CA VAL A 240 0.50 35.33 11.41
C VAL A 240 -0.25 36.36 10.57
N ASP A 241 0.12 36.45 9.30
CA ASP A 241 -0.65 37.17 8.29
C ASP A 241 -1.83 36.30 7.85
N ALA A 242 -3.02 36.69 8.30
CA ALA A 242 -4.24 35.90 8.13
C ALA A 242 -4.65 35.70 6.66
N ASP A 243 -4.19 36.59 5.77
CA ASP A 243 -4.49 36.58 4.33
C ASP A 243 -3.43 35.80 3.52
N ASN A 244 -2.31 35.41 4.14
CA ASN A 244 -1.19 34.72 3.49
C ASN A 244 -0.89 33.38 4.18
N ILE A 245 -1.89 32.50 4.25
CA ILE A 245 -1.74 31.14 4.79
C ILE A 245 -1.83 30.13 3.65
N GLY A 246 -0.81 29.30 3.52
CA GLY A 246 -0.78 28.18 2.60
C GLY A 246 -0.82 26.82 3.29
N ILE A 247 -0.90 25.77 2.47
CA ILE A 247 -0.83 24.37 2.90
C ILE A 247 0.32 23.64 2.22
N TYR A 248 0.90 22.69 2.93
CA TYR A 248 1.90 21.75 2.42
C TYR A 248 1.32 20.34 2.55
N ALA A 249 1.03 19.68 1.43
CA ALA A 249 0.36 18.38 1.38
C ALA A 249 1.21 17.34 0.65
N THR A 250 1.44 16.20 1.30
CA THR A 250 2.18 15.07 0.75
C THR A 250 1.28 13.87 0.44
N SER A 251 1.51 13.21 -0.70
CA SER A 251 0.93 11.90 -1.03
C SER A 251 -0.60 11.82 -0.78
N GLU A 252 -1.08 10.95 0.12
CA GLU A 252 -2.50 10.82 0.50
C GLU A 252 -3.20 12.15 0.85
N SER A 253 -2.51 13.08 1.53
CA SER A 253 -3.14 14.34 1.95
C SER A 253 -3.54 15.25 0.80
N THR A 254 -3.05 14.99 -0.41
CA THR A 254 -3.47 15.75 -1.60
C THR A 254 -4.92 15.45 -2.01
N TRP A 255 -5.49 14.32 -1.56
CA TRP A 255 -6.94 14.11 -1.60
C TRP A 255 -7.67 14.95 -0.56
N ILE A 256 -7.10 15.08 0.64
CA ILE A 256 -7.66 15.85 1.75
C ILE A 256 -7.61 17.35 1.45
N SER A 257 -6.50 17.84 0.89
CA SER A 257 -6.31 19.25 0.52
C SER A 257 -7.36 19.72 -0.48
N SER A 258 -7.75 18.87 -1.43
CA SER A 258 -8.83 19.20 -2.37
C SER A 258 -10.17 19.45 -1.66
N TYR A 259 -10.51 18.68 -0.63
CA TYR A 259 -11.69 18.94 0.19
C TYR A 259 -11.52 20.22 1.03
N LEU A 260 -10.34 20.43 1.61
CA LEU A 260 -10.04 21.62 2.41
C LEU A 260 -10.17 22.91 1.57
N LEU A 261 -9.63 22.94 0.35
CA LEU A 261 -9.70 24.10 -0.55
C LEU A 261 -11.13 24.36 -1.08
N GLN A 262 -11.99 23.34 -1.06
CA GLN A 262 -13.42 23.53 -1.27
C GLN A 262 -14.10 24.20 -0.05
N GLN A 263 -13.65 23.90 1.17
CA GLN A 263 -14.20 24.43 2.42
C GLN A 263 -13.67 25.84 2.77
N ASP A 264 -12.35 26.05 2.77
CA ASP A 264 -11.69 27.32 3.10
C ASP A 264 -11.12 28.01 1.85
N LYS A 265 -11.77 29.09 1.44
CA LYS A 265 -11.41 29.91 0.28
C LYS A 265 -10.31 30.93 0.53
N ASN A 266 -9.85 31.05 1.77
CA ASN A 266 -8.82 32.01 2.18
C ASN A 266 -7.45 31.34 2.29
N ILE A 267 -7.26 30.13 1.74
CA ILE A 267 -5.94 29.55 1.55
C ILE A 267 -5.29 30.25 0.36
N ALA A 268 -4.13 30.86 0.58
CA ALA A 268 -3.47 31.73 -0.38
C ALA A 268 -2.62 30.97 -1.42
N PHE A 269 -2.06 29.82 -1.06
CA PHE A 269 -1.22 28.99 -1.92
C PHE A 269 -1.17 27.54 -1.42
N GLN A 270 -0.75 26.61 -2.29
CA GLN A 270 -0.53 25.21 -1.90
C GLN A 270 0.80 24.68 -2.41
N ILE A 271 1.41 23.80 -1.62
CA ILE A 271 2.61 23.06 -1.94
C ILE A 271 2.25 21.57 -1.94
N LEU A 272 2.46 20.88 -3.05
CA LEU A 272 2.12 19.49 -3.27
C LEU A 272 3.38 18.66 -3.48
N LEU A 273 3.66 17.76 -2.54
CA LEU A 273 4.75 16.80 -2.63
C LEU A 273 4.23 15.46 -3.15
N SER A 274 4.77 14.98 -4.26
CA SER A 274 4.41 13.71 -4.88
C SER A 274 2.90 13.42 -4.81
N PRO A 275 2.07 14.31 -5.41
CA PRO A 275 0.62 14.29 -5.20
C PRO A 275 -0.06 13.02 -5.75
N MET A 276 -1.00 12.51 -4.96
CA MET A 276 -1.98 11.51 -5.38
C MET A 276 -3.16 12.19 -6.08
N VAL A 277 -3.07 12.27 -7.40
CA VAL A 277 -4.00 13.08 -8.21
C VAL A 277 -5.32 12.36 -8.48
N PHE A 278 -5.26 11.06 -8.76
CA PHE A 278 -6.42 10.25 -9.15
C PHE A 278 -7.09 9.59 -7.94
N THR A 279 -8.28 9.01 -8.15
CA THR A 279 -9.00 8.30 -7.08
C THR A 279 -8.12 7.24 -6.40
N PRO A 280 -8.28 6.94 -5.09
CA PRO A 280 -7.47 5.93 -4.42
C PRO A 280 -7.48 4.58 -5.13
N ARG A 281 -8.62 4.16 -5.72
CA ARG A 281 -8.68 2.96 -6.56
C ARG A 281 -7.70 3.01 -7.74
N GLN A 282 -7.67 4.13 -8.46
CA GLN A 282 -6.82 4.29 -9.63
C GLN A 282 -5.35 4.48 -9.26
N ALA A 283 -5.06 5.30 -8.24
CA ALA A 283 -3.71 5.57 -7.76
C ALA A 283 -3.04 4.31 -7.21
N LEU A 284 -3.72 3.57 -6.32
CA LEU A 284 -3.19 2.31 -5.77
C LEU A 284 -3.10 1.22 -6.84
N GLY A 285 -4.08 1.16 -7.75
CA GLY A 285 -4.04 0.25 -8.89
C GLY A 285 -2.87 0.52 -9.84
N PHE A 286 -2.58 1.80 -10.08
CA PHE A 286 -1.41 2.24 -10.83
C PHE A 286 -0.12 1.86 -10.11
N PHE A 287 0.02 2.23 -8.84
CA PHE A 287 1.21 1.98 -8.02
C PHE A 287 1.60 0.49 -8.06
N VAL A 288 0.67 -0.41 -7.72
CA VAL A 288 0.97 -1.85 -7.70
C VAL A 288 1.32 -2.36 -9.10
N THR A 289 0.66 -1.86 -10.16
CA THR A 289 0.93 -2.29 -11.53
C THR A 289 2.27 -1.77 -12.04
N GLN A 290 2.62 -0.53 -11.76
CA GLN A 290 3.91 0.06 -12.10
C GLN A 290 5.03 -0.70 -11.39
N ASP A 291 4.88 -0.97 -10.09
CA ASP A 291 5.88 -1.70 -9.34
C ASP A 291 6.05 -3.13 -9.85
N PHE A 292 4.95 -3.82 -10.18
CA PHE A 292 5.02 -5.14 -10.81
C PHE A 292 5.79 -5.10 -12.13
N ALA A 293 5.58 -4.07 -12.96
CA ALA A 293 6.32 -3.90 -14.20
C ALA A 293 7.81 -3.63 -13.95
N LEU A 294 8.12 -2.77 -12.98
CA LEU A 294 9.50 -2.38 -12.65
C LEU A 294 10.31 -3.53 -12.02
N VAL A 295 9.71 -4.33 -11.13
CA VAL A 295 10.37 -5.51 -10.55
C VAL A 295 10.44 -6.70 -11.52
N GLY A 296 9.88 -6.57 -12.73
CA GLY A 296 9.87 -7.64 -13.74
C GLY A 296 8.97 -8.82 -13.37
N ALA A 297 7.89 -8.58 -12.62
CA ALA A 297 6.88 -9.60 -12.34
C ALA A 297 6.21 -10.04 -13.64
N ASN A 298 5.82 -11.32 -13.73
CA ASN A 298 5.11 -11.81 -14.90
C ASN A 298 3.75 -11.12 -15.07
N ASP A 299 3.36 -10.81 -16.31
CA ASP A 299 2.09 -10.16 -16.66
C ASP A 299 0.85 -10.85 -16.07
N GLY A 300 0.92 -12.17 -15.83
CA GLY A 300 -0.15 -12.91 -15.17
C GLY A 300 -0.52 -12.40 -13.78
N TYR A 301 0.46 -11.86 -13.03
CA TYR A 301 0.21 -11.24 -11.72
C TYR A 301 -0.64 -9.96 -11.82
N GLN A 302 -0.64 -9.27 -12.97
CA GLN A 302 -1.52 -8.11 -13.19
C GLN A 302 -3.00 -8.50 -13.10
N SER A 303 -3.33 -9.76 -13.41
CA SER A 303 -4.70 -10.25 -13.27
C SER A 303 -5.19 -10.29 -11.81
N ILE A 304 -4.28 -10.34 -10.83
CA ILE A 304 -4.60 -10.21 -9.40
C ILE A 304 -4.92 -8.75 -9.10
N VAL A 305 -4.05 -7.82 -9.50
CA VAL A 305 -4.21 -6.37 -9.31
C VAL A 305 -5.56 -5.91 -9.87
N GLN A 306 -5.85 -6.29 -11.11
CA GLN A 306 -7.12 -6.02 -11.79
C GLN A 306 -8.35 -6.42 -10.98
N ARG A 307 -8.32 -7.60 -10.34
CA ARG A 307 -9.47 -8.14 -9.61
C ARG A 307 -9.60 -7.52 -8.22
N VAL A 308 -8.48 -7.32 -7.52
CA VAL A 308 -8.44 -6.64 -6.22
C VAL A 308 -8.99 -5.23 -6.36
N PHE A 309 -8.49 -4.43 -7.30
CA PHE A 309 -8.95 -3.06 -7.50
C PHE A 309 -10.27 -2.95 -8.27
N SER A 310 -10.86 -4.05 -8.72
CA SER A 310 -12.26 -4.09 -9.21
C SER A 310 -13.28 -4.48 -8.14
N VAL A 311 -12.85 -4.70 -6.88
CA VAL A 311 -13.76 -4.99 -5.76
C VAL A 311 -14.71 -3.81 -5.54
N ASP A 312 -16.00 -4.12 -5.49
CA ASP A 312 -17.03 -3.21 -4.99
C ASP A 312 -16.93 -3.12 -3.47
N ALA A 313 -16.05 -2.23 -3.01
CA ALA A 313 -15.71 -2.07 -1.59
C ALA A 313 -16.85 -1.47 -0.76
N SER A 314 -17.85 -0.87 -1.42
CA SER A 314 -19.07 -0.37 -0.76
C SER A 314 -19.87 -1.49 -0.07
N LEU A 315 -19.73 -2.75 -0.53
CA LEU A 315 -20.31 -3.92 0.14
C LEU A 315 -19.75 -4.17 1.54
N PHE A 316 -18.62 -3.53 1.88
CA PHE A 316 -17.92 -3.63 3.16
C PHE A 316 -17.82 -2.28 3.88
N SER A 317 -18.69 -1.33 3.51
CA SER A 317 -18.69 0.03 4.06
C SER A 317 -17.42 0.84 3.79
N LEU A 318 -16.66 0.49 2.75
CA LEU A 318 -15.51 1.25 2.26
C LEU A 318 -15.94 2.11 1.06
N THR A 319 -16.17 3.40 1.29
CA THR A 319 -16.66 4.37 0.29
C THR A 319 -15.59 5.35 -0.18
N ASN A 320 -14.41 5.32 0.43
CA ASN A 320 -13.29 6.22 0.20
C ASN A 320 -12.46 5.91 -1.06
N LEU A 321 -12.68 4.77 -1.74
CA LEU A 321 -11.87 4.39 -2.91
C LEU A 321 -12.18 5.16 -4.20
N ASP A 322 -13.38 5.70 -4.32
CA ASP A 322 -13.91 6.32 -5.55
C ASP A 322 -14.31 7.80 -5.33
N ILE A 323 -13.56 8.50 -4.47
CA ILE A 323 -13.75 9.93 -4.18
C ILE A 323 -13.51 10.81 -5.41
N GLN A 324 -14.11 12.01 -5.42
CA GLN A 324 -13.95 12.99 -6.49
C GLN A 324 -13.19 14.21 -5.96
N THR A 325 -11.86 14.17 -6.07
CA THR A 325 -10.95 15.24 -5.61
C THR A 325 -10.37 16.07 -6.75
N LEU A 326 -10.60 15.67 -8.00
CA LEU A 326 -10.21 16.43 -9.18
C LEU A 326 -11.31 17.43 -9.53
N ASN A 327 -11.09 18.69 -9.16
CA ASN A 327 -11.96 19.81 -9.51
C ASN A 327 -11.14 21.09 -9.70
N PRO A 328 -11.56 22.03 -10.56
CA PRO A 328 -10.80 23.26 -10.82
C PRO A 328 -10.61 24.15 -9.59
N GLU A 329 -11.55 24.14 -8.67
CA GLU A 329 -11.56 24.98 -7.47
C GLU A 329 -10.40 24.66 -6.53
N ALA A 330 -10.06 23.38 -6.37
CA ALA A 330 -8.90 22.93 -5.61
C ALA A 330 -7.54 23.31 -6.25
N PHE A 331 -7.51 23.75 -7.51
CA PHE A 331 -6.30 24.16 -8.22
C PHE A 331 -6.32 25.63 -8.66
N ALA A 332 -7.27 26.43 -8.15
CA ALA A 332 -7.46 27.84 -8.53
C ALA A 332 -6.49 28.81 -7.82
N ILE A 333 -5.55 28.30 -7.01
CA ILE A 333 -4.58 29.09 -6.23
C ILE A 333 -3.15 28.77 -6.65
N PRO A 334 -2.18 29.69 -6.48
CA PRO A 334 -0.76 29.42 -6.74
C PRO A 334 -0.31 28.08 -6.17
N THR A 335 0.28 27.24 -7.02
CA THR A 335 0.55 25.83 -6.70
C THR A 335 1.99 25.47 -7.04
N TYR A 336 2.73 24.97 -6.05
CA TYR A 336 4.04 24.34 -6.25
C TYR A 336 3.90 22.82 -6.19
N ILE A 337 4.52 22.12 -7.12
CA ILE A 337 4.45 20.67 -7.25
C ILE A 337 5.87 20.14 -7.33
N ALA A 338 6.20 19.23 -6.43
CA ALA A 338 7.53 18.65 -6.38
C ALA A 338 7.43 17.12 -6.50
N TYR A 339 8.21 16.56 -7.43
CA TYR A 339 8.32 15.14 -7.70
C TYR A 339 9.76 14.67 -7.53
N GLY A 340 9.92 13.43 -7.06
CA GLY A 340 11.19 12.73 -7.10
C GLY A 340 11.27 11.92 -8.38
N SER A 341 12.40 11.96 -9.09
CA SER A 341 12.54 11.18 -10.33
C SER A 341 12.52 9.66 -10.09
N LYS A 342 12.69 9.21 -8.84
CA LYS A 342 12.54 7.80 -8.43
C LYS A 342 11.19 7.50 -7.77
N ASP A 343 10.27 8.45 -7.69
CA ASP A 343 8.93 8.20 -7.17
C ASP A 343 8.14 7.31 -8.15
N VAL A 344 8.07 6.02 -7.80
CA VAL A 344 7.32 5.01 -8.55
C VAL A 344 5.86 4.89 -8.08
N MET A 345 5.48 5.59 -7.00
CA MET A 345 4.16 5.49 -6.39
C MET A 345 3.13 6.36 -7.11
N THR A 346 3.56 7.49 -7.68
CA THR A 346 2.66 8.45 -8.33
C THR A 346 2.68 8.31 -9.86
N ALA A 347 1.50 8.52 -10.47
CA ALA A 347 1.37 8.65 -11.92
C ALA A 347 1.83 10.05 -12.36
N GLN A 348 3.14 10.32 -12.30
CA GLN A 348 3.69 11.68 -12.44
C GLN A 348 3.29 12.39 -13.73
N VAL A 349 3.40 11.70 -14.87
CA VAL A 349 3.16 12.29 -16.20
C VAL A 349 1.69 12.66 -16.36
N GLU A 350 0.78 11.73 -16.07
CA GLU A 350 -0.65 11.98 -16.18
C GLU A 350 -1.16 12.90 -15.07
N GLY A 351 -0.60 12.79 -13.87
CA GLY A 351 -0.88 13.63 -12.71
C GLY A 351 -0.54 15.09 -12.98
N ALA A 352 0.68 15.38 -13.42
CA ALA A 352 1.11 16.73 -13.79
C ALA A 352 0.22 17.35 -14.88
N ARG A 353 -0.07 16.59 -15.95
CA ARG A 353 -0.98 17.02 -17.01
C ARG A 353 -2.39 17.32 -16.48
N ARG A 354 -2.90 16.48 -15.58
CA ARG A 354 -4.24 16.66 -15.02
C ARG A 354 -4.31 17.86 -14.10
N MET A 355 -3.33 18.06 -13.22
CA MET A 355 -3.28 19.22 -12.33
C MET A 355 -3.17 20.53 -13.11
N LEU A 356 -2.30 20.60 -14.14
CA LEU A 356 -2.23 21.76 -15.04
C LEU A 356 -3.57 22.02 -15.74
N PHE A 357 -4.24 20.96 -16.20
CA PHE A 357 -5.56 21.08 -16.80
C PHE A 357 -6.60 21.67 -15.82
N GLU A 358 -6.68 21.16 -14.59
CA GLU A 358 -7.63 21.67 -13.59
C GLU A 358 -7.29 23.10 -13.16
N ALA A 359 -6.00 23.43 -13.00
CA ALA A 359 -5.55 24.77 -12.68
C ALA A 359 -5.99 25.77 -13.75
N HIS A 360 -5.75 25.47 -15.03
CA HIS A 360 -6.19 26.34 -16.13
C HIS A 360 -7.71 26.48 -16.21
N GLN A 361 -8.46 25.43 -15.87
CA GLN A 361 -9.93 25.49 -15.78
C GLN A 361 -10.42 26.36 -14.62
N GLY A 362 -9.59 26.54 -13.58
CA GLY A 362 -9.80 27.46 -12.46
C GLY A 362 -9.16 28.83 -12.69
N ASP A 363 -8.79 29.18 -13.94
CA ASP A 363 -8.09 30.41 -14.32
C ASP A 363 -6.74 30.63 -13.61
N ASN A 364 -6.12 29.56 -13.11
CA ASN A 364 -4.81 29.59 -12.48
C ASN A 364 -3.70 29.15 -13.44
N TRP A 365 -2.78 30.07 -13.72
CA TRP A 365 -1.58 29.84 -14.54
C TRP A 365 -0.29 29.86 -13.70
N ASP A 366 -0.41 30.09 -12.39
CA ASP A 366 0.70 30.14 -11.44
C ASP A 366 0.94 28.74 -10.83
N VAL A 367 1.29 27.79 -11.72
CA VAL A 367 1.67 26.42 -11.35
C VAL A 367 3.14 26.20 -11.66
N THR A 368 3.90 25.81 -10.64
CA THR A 368 5.33 25.52 -10.75
C THR A 368 5.59 24.07 -10.42
N ILE A 369 6.21 23.33 -11.33
CA ILE A 369 6.54 21.92 -11.20
C ILE A 369 8.06 21.77 -11.19
N ARG A 370 8.56 21.02 -10.20
CA ARG A 370 9.96 20.63 -10.06
C ARG A 370 10.09 19.13 -9.92
N SER A 371 11.02 18.56 -10.67
CA SER A 371 11.34 17.14 -10.64
C SER A 371 12.79 16.97 -10.24
N TYR A 372 13.02 16.43 -9.04
CA TYR A 372 14.33 16.31 -8.44
C TYR A 372 14.98 14.98 -8.83
N PRO A 373 16.14 15.02 -9.50
CA PRO A 373 16.83 13.80 -9.89
C PRO A 373 17.25 12.98 -8.66
N VAL A 374 17.13 11.65 -8.76
CA VAL A 374 17.55 10.67 -7.74
C VAL A 374 16.70 10.66 -6.46
N ALA A 375 15.83 11.65 -6.27
CA ALA A 375 14.96 11.77 -5.09
C ALA A 375 13.81 10.74 -5.12
N ASN A 376 13.48 10.20 -3.94
CA ASN A 376 12.39 9.23 -3.73
C ASN A 376 11.01 9.92 -3.59
N HIS A 377 9.99 9.19 -3.10
CA HIS A 377 8.62 9.68 -3.00
C HIS A 377 8.47 10.84 -1.99
N VAL A 378 9.33 10.91 -0.98
CA VAL A 378 9.40 12.03 -0.02
C VAL A 378 10.51 13.05 -0.32
N LEU A 379 11.09 13.00 -1.53
CA LEU A 379 12.21 13.85 -2.00
C LEU A 379 13.52 13.73 -1.23
N LYS A 380 13.73 12.60 -0.56
CA LYS A 380 14.99 12.28 0.11
C LYS A 380 15.92 11.47 -0.79
N LEU A 381 17.21 11.57 -0.50
CA LEU A 381 18.27 10.77 -1.10
C LEU A 381 18.46 9.50 -0.26
N GLY A 382 18.06 8.34 -0.80
CA GLY A 382 18.21 7.05 -0.11
C GLY A 382 16.90 6.30 0.12
N ASP A 383 16.95 5.29 0.98
CA ASP A 383 15.82 4.44 1.37
C ASP A 383 14.95 5.17 2.42
N GLU A 384 13.63 5.20 2.21
CA GLU A 384 12.67 5.84 3.12
C GLU A 384 12.56 5.16 4.49
N SER A 385 12.99 3.89 4.61
CA SER A 385 13.01 3.17 5.87
C SER A 385 14.19 3.57 6.78
N GLU A 386 15.18 4.29 6.24
CA GLU A 386 16.31 4.82 6.99
C GLU A 386 16.02 6.24 7.51
N SER A 387 16.12 6.42 8.83
CA SER A 387 15.99 7.75 9.46
C SER A 387 17.19 8.62 9.14
N GLY A 388 16.95 9.92 8.88
CA GLY A 388 18.03 10.91 8.71
C GLY A 388 18.57 11.03 7.29
N THR A 389 17.92 10.43 6.29
CA THR A 389 18.31 10.65 4.88
C THR A 389 18.13 12.13 4.49
N PRO A 390 19.12 12.74 3.79
CA PRO A 390 19.04 14.14 3.39
C PRO A 390 18.04 14.34 2.25
N PHE A 391 17.50 15.55 2.11
CA PHE A 391 16.71 15.92 0.93
C PHE A 391 17.57 16.01 -0.33
N ALA A 392 16.94 15.93 -1.49
CA ALA A 392 17.58 16.32 -2.73
C ALA A 392 18.08 17.77 -2.65
N ASP A 393 19.35 17.99 -2.97
CA ASP A 393 20.13 19.20 -2.62
C ASP A 393 19.40 20.53 -2.88
N ALA A 394 18.75 20.68 -4.04
CA ALA A 394 18.10 21.94 -4.43
C ALA A 394 16.66 22.10 -3.90
N TYR A 395 16.02 21.02 -3.45
CA TYR A 395 14.58 20.99 -3.21
C TYR A 395 14.12 22.03 -2.18
N THR A 396 14.76 22.09 -1.02
CA THR A 396 14.28 22.98 0.04
C THR A 396 14.52 24.45 -0.30
N ASN A 397 15.62 24.78 -0.96
CA ASN A 397 15.90 26.14 -1.43
C ASN A 397 14.86 26.58 -2.49
N ASP A 398 14.59 25.74 -3.49
CA ASP A 398 13.61 26.02 -4.54
C ASP A 398 12.19 26.23 -3.98
N LEU A 399 11.80 25.40 -3.02
CA LEU A 399 10.51 25.52 -2.33
C LEU A 399 10.42 26.83 -1.56
N ILE A 400 11.49 27.19 -0.82
CA ILE A 400 11.55 28.43 -0.03
C ILE A 400 11.48 29.64 -0.96
N ASP A 401 12.28 29.67 -2.03
CA ASP A 401 12.28 30.76 -2.99
C ASP A 401 10.92 30.91 -3.67
N TRP A 402 10.28 29.79 -4.03
CA TRP A 402 8.91 29.78 -4.54
C TRP A 402 7.90 30.38 -3.54
N ALA A 403 7.93 29.92 -2.28
CA ALA A 403 6.99 30.35 -1.26
C ALA A 403 7.18 31.84 -0.93
N VAL A 404 8.43 32.29 -0.78
CA VAL A 404 8.77 33.70 -0.53
C VAL A 404 8.33 34.58 -1.71
N GLY A 405 8.65 34.19 -2.94
CA GLY A 405 8.25 34.95 -4.12
C GLY A 405 6.72 35.06 -4.26
N THR A 406 6.02 33.94 -4.05
CA THR A 406 4.55 33.85 -4.15
C THR A 406 3.86 34.72 -3.10
N THR A 407 4.26 34.62 -1.82
CA THR A 407 3.67 35.42 -0.74
C THR A 407 3.97 36.92 -0.84
N ARG A 408 5.00 37.30 -1.61
CA ARG A 408 5.31 38.69 -1.93
C ARG A 408 4.62 39.20 -3.19
N GLY A 409 3.83 38.36 -3.86
CA GLY A 409 3.13 38.69 -5.11
C GLY A 409 4.09 38.97 -6.27
N LEU A 410 5.27 38.37 -6.26
CA LEU A 410 6.26 38.55 -7.33
C LEU A 410 5.93 37.63 -8.51
N ALA A 411 6.31 38.06 -9.72
CA ALA A 411 6.16 37.25 -10.93
C ALA A 411 7.36 36.32 -11.11
N GLN A 412 7.13 35.02 -11.23
CA GLN A 412 8.19 34.04 -11.47
C GLN A 412 8.84 34.26 -12.84
N THR A 413 10.17 34.19 -12.90
CA THR A 413 10.98 34.34 -14.13
C THR A 413 11.60 33.04 -14.61
N SER A 414 11.80 32.08 -13.70
CA SER A 414 12.24 30.72 -14.03
C SER A 414 11.15 29.93 -14.75
N GLU A 415 11.54 28.89 -15.48
CA GLU A 415 10.61 28.01 -16.17
C GLU A 415 9.60 27.37 -15.21
N ARG A 416 8.34 27.25 -15.67
CA ARG A 416 7.25 26.69 -14.83
C ARG A 416 7.39 25.19 -14.62
N VAL A 417 7.98 24.45 -15.56
CA VAL A 417 8.22 23.00 -15.45
C VAL A 417 9.71 22.73 -15.67
N ALA A 418 10.44 22.37 -14.62
CA ALA A 418 11.89 22.24 -14.66
C ALA A 418 12.41 21.06 -13.81
N GLY A 419 13.69 20.71 -14.00
CA GLY A 419 14.34 19.55 -13.39
C GLY A 419 14.41 18.34 -14.31
N ALA A 420 14.43 17.14 -13.74
CA ALA A 420 14.45 15.89 -14.50
C ALA A 420 13.13 15.65 -15.25
N ASP A 421 13.19 15.04 -16.43
CA ASP A 421 11.98 14.62 -17.15
C ASP A 421 11.07 13.77 -16.26
N LEU A 422 9.77 14.05 -16.27
CA LEU A 422 8.80 13.19 -15.59
C LEU A 422 8.66 11.91 -16.38
N TYR A 423 8.70 10.77 -15.67
CA TYR A 423 8.62 9.45 -16.27
C TYR A 423 7.55 8.59 -15.58
N GLN A 424 6.86 7.79 -16.37
CA GLN A 424 5.81 6.88 -15.92
C GLN A 424 5.83 5.63 -16.80
N SER A 425 6.01 4.46 -16.18
CA SER A 425 6.26 3.20 -16.92
C SER A 425 5.03 2.65 -17.62
N VAL A 426 3.86 2.86 -17.05
CA VAL A 426 2.57 2.31 -17.49
C VAL A 426 1.50 3.39 -17.46
N ALA A 427 0.47 3.30 -18.30
CA ALA A 427 -0.66 4.22 -18.20
C ALA A 427 -1.51 3.97 -16.94
N LEU A 428 -2.15 5.03 -16.45
CA LEU A 428 -3.12 4.96 -15.36
C LEU A 428 -4.25 4.00 -15.76
N PRO A 429 -4.60 3.03 -14.90
CA PRO A 429 -5.63 2.05 -15.19
C PRO A 429 -7.03 2.66 -15.06
N THR A 430 -7.48 3.35 -16.11
CA THR A 430 -8.77 4.05 -16.17
C THR A 430 -10.00 3.12 -16.15
N ASN A 431 -9.82 1.84 -16.47
CA ASN A 431 -10.91 0.85 -16.49
C ASN A 431 -11.23 0.22 -15.12
N LEU A 432 -10.51 0.63 -14.07
CA LEU A 432 -10.79 0.22 -12.70
C LEU A 432 -12.09 0.81 -12.20
N LYS A 433 -13.08 -0.06 -11.99
CA LYS A 433 -14.38 0.31 -11.44
C LYS A 433 -14.94 -0.83 -10.59
N PRO A 434 -15.79 -0.52 -9.60
CA PRO A 434 -16.41 -1.54 -8.77
C PRO A 434 -17.26 -2.51 -9.61
N ARG A 435 -17.06 -3.81 -9.40
CA ARG A 435 -17.77 -4.90 -10.11
C ARG A 435 -18.53 -5.79 -9.13
N ARG A 436 -19.67 -5.30 -8.65
CA ARG A 436 -20.50 -5.96 -7.61
C ARG A 436 -20.73 -7.45 -7.81
N ALA A 437 -21.11 -7.89 -9.02
CA ALA A 437 -21.37 -9.31 -9.29
C ALA A 437 -20.10 -10.17 -9.17
N LEU A 438 -18.97 -9.68 -9.68
CA LEU A 438 -17.67 -10.34 -9.57
C LEU A 438 -17.20 -10.37 -8.11
N THR A 439 -17.43 -9.29 -7.37
CA THR A 439 -17.12 -9.20 -5.94
C THR A 439 -17.91 -10.22 -5.14
N ILE A 440 -19.24 -10.30 -5.32
CA ILE A 440 -20.08 -11.30 -4.62
C ILE A 440 -19.62 -12.73 -4.96
N TYR A 441 -19.38 -13.01 -6.24
CA TYR A 441 -18.85 -14.31 -6.66
C TYR A 441 -17.50 -14.62 -5.99
N GLY A 442 -16.56 -13.68 -6.01
CA GLY A 442 -15.26 -13.79 -5.37
C GLY A 442 -15.38 -14.05 -3.87
N VAL A 443 -16.21 -13.29 -3.16
CA VAL A 443 -16.44 -13.46 -1.72
C VAL A 443 -17.00 -14.83 -1.41
N ILE A 444 -18.06 -15.25 -2.12
CA ILE A 444 -18.67 -16.58 -1.93
C ILE A 444 -17.63 -17.65 -2.15
N LEU A 445 -16.85 -17.57 -3.24
CA LEU A 445 -15.80 -18.53 -3.58
C LEU A 445 -14.73 -18.63 -2.48
N HIS A 446 -14.19 -17.51 -2.00
CA HIS A 446 -13.13 -17.49 -0.99
C HIS A 446 -13.63 -17.95 0.38
N VAL A 447 -14.76 -17.42 0.85
CA VAL A 447 -15.34 -17.79 2.15
C VAL A 447 -15.71 -19.27 2.17
N SER A 448 -16.39 -19.76 1.13
CA SER A 448 -16.74 -21.19 1.05
C SER A 448 -15.50 -22.08 0.92
N MET A 449 -14.47 -21.67 0.17
CA MET A 449 -13.19 -22.38 0.13
C MET A 449 -12.57 -22.50 1.53
N LEU A 450 -12.49 -21.41 2.28
CA LEU A 450 -11.91 -21.40 3.64
C LEU A 450 -12.72 -22.28 4.60
N VAL A 451 -14.05 -22.18 4.58
CA VAL A 451 -14.94 -23.04 5.38
C VAL A 451 -14.75 -24.52 5.03
N LEU A 452 -14.66 -24.83 3.74
CA LEU A 452 -14.42 -26.19 3.26
C LEU A 452 -13.02 -26.70 3.64
N MET A 453 -12.00 -25.85 3.63
CA MET A 453 -10.66 -26.19 4.11
C MET A 453 -10.66 -26.52 5.61
N LEU A 454 -11.34 -25.72 6.43
CA LEU A 454 -11.50 -25.99 7.86
C LEU A 454 -12.28 -27.28 8.12
N ALA A 455 -13.38 -27.51 7.39
CA ALA A 455 -14.14 -28.75 7.46
C ALA A 455 -13.30 -29.97 7.05
N SER A 456 -12.53 -29.85 5.95
CA SER A 456 -11.60 -30.88 5.49
C SER A 456 -10.52 -31.19 6.50
N LEU A 457 -9.94 -30.16 7.13
CA LEU A 457 -8.95 -30.33 8.19
C LEU A 457 -9.56 -31.05 9.39
N ALA A 458 -10.72 -30.61 9.88
CA ALA A 458 -11.41 -31.22 11.02
C ALA A 458 -11.76 -32.70 10.77
N VAL A 459 -12.30 -33.03 9.60
CA VAL A 459 -12.63 -34.43 9.23
C VAL A 459 -11.36 -35.26 9.05
N SER A 460 -10.30 -34.70 8.47
CA SER A 460 -9.00 -35.37 8.30
C SER A 460 -8.32 -35.66 9.63
N VAL A 461 -8.31 -34.70 10.56
CA VAL A 461 -7.79 -34.87 11.93
C VAL A 461 -8.62 -35.91 12.68
N THR A 462 -9.95 -35.85 12.59
CA THR A 462 -10.82 -36.86 13.21
C THR A 462 -10.55 -38.26 12.66
N ALA A 463 -10.40 -38.38 11.34
CA ALA A 463 -10.03 -39.62 10.67
C ALA A 463 -8.65 -40.14 11.11
N LEU A 464 -7.67 -39.25 11.25
CA LEU A 464 -6.33 -39.57 11.71
C LEU A 464 -6.34 -40.05 13.17
N ILE A 465 -6.96 -39.30 14.09
CA ILE A 465 -7.10 -39.66 15.50
C ILE A 465 -7.79 -41.02 15.65
N ARG A 466 -8.95 -41.22 14.99
CA ARG A 466 -9.65 -42.51 15.01
C ARG A 466 -8.78 -43.64 14.46
N THR A 467 -8.03 -43.38 13.38
CA THR A 467 -7.12 -44.37 12.80
C THR A 467 -6.01 -44.75 13.77
N ILE A 468 -5.40 -43.77 14.45
CA ILE A 468 -4.35 -43.98 15.44
C ILE A 468 -4.91 -44.73 16.65
N MET A 469 -6.02 -44.28 17.23
CA MET A 469 -6.64 -44.91 18.41
C MET A 469 -7.04 -46.36 18.15
N VAL A 470 -7.70 -46.63 17.02
CA VAL A 470 -8.17 -47.98 16.67
C VAL A 470 -6.98 -48.90 16.36
N ARG A 471 -5.94 -48.41 15.68
CA ARG A 471 -4.70 -49.18 15.45
C ARG A 471 -3.93 -49.43 16.74
N ALA A 472 -3.86 -48.46 17.66
CA ALA A 472 -3.21 -48.62 18.96
C ALA A 472 -3.93 -49.67 19.81
N ARG A 473 -5.27 -49.62 19.88
CA ARG A 473 -6.09 -50.64 20.54
C ARG A 473 -5.89 -52.02 19.94
N TRP A 474 -5.92 -52.12 18.60
CA TRP A 474 -5.66 -53.39 17.90
C TRP A 474 -4.25 -53.93 18.16
N ARG A 475 -3.21 -53.08 18.15
CA ARG A 475 -1.83 -53.50 18.49
C ARG A 475 -1.76 -54.07 19.91
N ARG A 476 -2.39 -53.41 20.90
CA ARG A 476 -2.46 -53.92 22.28
C ARG A 476 -3.15 -55.28 22.34
N GLN A 477 -4.29 -55.44 21.66
CA GLN A 477 -5.03 -56.70 21.61
C GLN A 477 -4.26 -57.80 20.87
N ALA A 478 -3.60 -57.48 19.77
CA ALA A 478 -2.77 -58.42 19.01
C ALA A 478 -1.56 -58.90 19.83
N HIS A 479 -0.88 -58.00 20.57
CA HIS A 479 0.19 -58.37 21.49
C HIS A 479 -0.30 -59.24 22.64
N ALA A 480 -1.49 -58.96 23.20
CA ALA A 480 -2.09 -59.78 24.23
C ALA A 480 -2.46 -61.18 23.69
N ALA A 481 -3.14 -61.27 22.55
CA ALA A 481 -3.51 -62.52 21.92
C ALA A 481 -2.29 -63.38 21.56
N ALA A 482 -1.21 -62.75 21.06
CA ALA A 482 0.05 -63.43 20.76
C ALA A 482 0.71 -64.02 22.02
N ARG A 483 0.69 -63.31 23.16
CA ARG A 483 1.19 -63.85 24.45
C ARG A 483 0.33 -65.00 24.95
N SER A 484 -0.98 -64.95 24.72
CA SER A 484 -1.94 -65.95 25.19
C SER A 484 -2.18 -67.11 24.22
N LYS A 485 -1.40 -67.23 23.13
CA LYS A 485 -1.59 -68.22 22.03
C LYS A 485 -3.02 -68.25 21.45
N MET A 486 -3.73 -67.11 21.48
CA MET A 486 -5.04 -66.97 20.88
C MET A 486 -4.95 -66.43 19.44
N PRO A 487 -5.97 -66.68 18.59
CA PRO A 487 -6.05 -66.10 17.26
C PRO A 487 -5.98 -64.56 17.30
N VAL A 488 -5.16 -63.95 16.44
CA VAL A 488 -5.02 -62.50 16.36
C VAL A 488 -6.29 -61.90 15.74
N PRO A 489 -6.91 -60.87 16.36
CA PRO A 489 -8.11 -60.24 15.80
C PRO A 489 -7.82 -59.58 14.45
N ALA A 490 -8.80 -59.61 13.55
CA ALA A 490 -8.68 -59.00 12.23
C ALA A 490 -8.34 -57.50 12.32
N LYS A 491 -7.51 -57.01 11.39
CA LYS A 491 -7.08 -55.61 11.39
C LYS A 491 -8.28 -54.70 11.13
N PRO A 492 -8.54 -53.70 11.99
CA PRO A 492 -9.70 -52.84 11.84
C PRO A 492 -9.59 -51.93 10.62
N VAL A 493 -10.70 -51.81 9.89
CA VAL A 493 -10.83 -50.94 8.71
C VAL A 493 -11.52 -49.64 9.12
N VAL A 494 -10.76 -48.54 9.20
CA VAL A 494 -11.29 -47.25 9.71
C VAL A 494 -11.87 -46.38 8.60
N LEU A 495 -11.18 -46.26 7.45
CA LEU A 495 -11.64 -45.48 6.30
C LEU A 495 -12.25 -46.35 5.22
N GLY A 496 -11.66 -47.53 4.96
CA GLY A 496 -12.25 -48.52 4.05
C GLY A 496 -12.33 -48.07 2.60
N PHE A 497 -11.41 -47.20 2.16
CA PHE A 497 -11.29 -46.81 0.75
C PHE A 497 -11.10 -48.02 -0.15
N ALA A 498 -11.90 -48.10 -1.21
CA ALA A 498 -11.83 -49.14 -2.23
C ALA A 498 -11.26 -48.57 -3.53
N HIS A 499 -10.92 -49.44 -4.49
CA HIS A 499 -10.54 -49.06 -5.86
C HIS A 499 -9.43 -47.98 -5.96
N GLY A 500 -8.56 -47.93 -4.95
CA GLY A 500 -7.46 -46.96 -4.84
C GLY A 500 -7.88 -45.51 -4.55
N PHE A 501 -9.16 -45.22 -4.27
CA PHE A 501 -9.64 -43.84 -4.04
C PHE A 501 -8.89 -43.12 -2.91
N GLY A 502 -8.41 -43.84 -1.90
CA GLY A 502 -7.59 -43.25 -0.83
C GLY A 502 -6.25 -42.69 -1.33
N SER A 503 -5.56 -43.40 -2.22
CA SER A 503 -4.32 -42.90 -2.83
C SER A 503 -4.61 -41.76 -3.82
N ALA A 504 -5.70 -41.83 -4.58
CA ALA A 504 -6.08 -40.74 -5.49
C ALA A 504 -6.42 -39.46 -4.72
N LEU A 505 -7.18 -39.57 -3.63
CA LEU A 505 -7.53 -38.45 -2.76
C LEU A 505 -6.27 -37.85 -2.10
N LEU A 506 -5.35 -38.69 -1.61
CA LEU A 506 -4.09 -38.24 -1.03
C LEU A 506 -3.24 -37.49 -2.06
N THR A 507 -3.03 -38.08 -3.25
CA THR A 507 -2.29 -37.41 -4.34
C THR A 507 -2.93 -36.08 -4.70
N LEU A 508 -4.26 -36.05 -4.91
CA LEU A 508 -4.99 -34.83 -5.23
C LEU A 508 -4.81 -33.77 -4.14
N THR A 509 -4.93 -34.16 -2.87
CA THR A 509 -4.81 -33.23 -1.73
C THR A 509 -3.40 -32.66 -1.66
N VAL A 510 -2.37 -33.51 -1.70
CA VAL A 510 -0.97 -33.10 -1.61
C VAL A 510 -0.60 -32.19 -2.78
N THR A 511 -0.97 -32.55 -4.02
CA THR A 511 -0.64 -31.73 -5.19
C THR A 511 -1.35 -30.39 -5.13
N THR A 512 -2.64 -30.35 -4.79
CA THR A 512 -3.42 -29.10 -4.74
C THR A 512 -2.91 -28.17 -3.64
N MET A 513 -2.64 -28.70 -2.45
CA MET A 513 -2.10 -27.91 -1.34
C MET A 513 -0.67 -27.44 -1.62
N ALA A 514 0.16 -28.25 -2.27
CA ALA A 514 1.49 -27.83 -2.71
C ALA A 514 1.40 -26.68 -3.73
N THR A 515 0.49 -26.77 -4.71
CA THR A 515 0.24 -25.66 -5.66
C THR A 515 -0.20 -24.40 -4.94
N LEU A 516 -1.11 -24.51 -3.96
CA LEU A 516 -1.59 -23.36 -3.18
C LEU A 516 -0.45 -22.70 -2.38
N ALA A 517 0.44 -23.51 -1.81
CA ALA A 517 1.62 -23.00 -1.10
C ALA A 517 2.63 -22.33 -2.05
N ILE A 518 2.88 -22.90 -3.23
CA ILE A 518 3.75 -22.29 -4.26
C ILE A 518 3.14 -20.98 -4.76
N PHE A 519 1.83 -20.94 -4.99
CA PHE A 519 1.12 -19.72 -5.36
C PHE A 519 1.26 -18.64 -4.29
N ALA A 520 1.01 -18.97 -3.02
CA ALA A 520 1.17 -18.03 -1.92
C ALA A 520 2.61 -17.54 -1.77
N ALA A 521 3.60 -18.42 -1.93
CA ALA A 521 5.01 -18.05 -1.89
C ALA A 521 5.41 -17.15 -3.06
N GLY A 522 4.98 -17.47 -4.28
CA GLY A 522 5.24 -16.64 -5.47
C GLY A 522 4.64 -15.26 -5.34
N LEU A 523 3.36 -15.17 -4.93
CA LEU A 523 2.69 -13.91 -4.67
C LEU A 523 3.37 -13.12 -3.55
N GLY A 524 3.78 -13.77 -2.46
CA GLY A 524 4.48 -13.13 -1.34
C GLY A 524 5.83 -12.53 -1.75
N GLN A 525 6.56 -13.16 -2.67
CA GLN A 525 7.81 -12.61 -3.20
C GLN A 525 7.55 -11.36 -4.06
N VAL A 526 6.52 -11.37 -4.91
CA VAL A 526 6.14 -10.21 -5.70
C VAL A 526 5.73 -9.05 -4.78
N ILE A 527 4.90 -9.30 -3.77
CA ILE A 527 4.49 -8.28 -2.79
C ILE A 527 5.72 -7.69 -2.07
N MET A 528 6.68 -8.52 -1.68
CA MET A 528 7.91 -8.03 -1.04
C MET A 528 8.78 -7.18 -1.99
N GLY A 529 8.82 -7.54 -3.28
CA GLY A 529 9.49 -6.73 -4.30
C GLY A 529 8.88 -5.33 -4.45
N VAL A 530 7.55 -5.25 -4.47
CA VAL A 530 6.80 -3.98 -4.47
C VAL A 530 7.11 -3.14 -3.24
N VAL A 531 7.04 -3.73 -2.04
CA VAL A 531 7.31 -3.01 -0.78
C VAL A 531 8.71 -2.38 -0.78
N ARG A 532 9.73 -3.12 -1.24
CA ARG A 532 11.10 -2.60 -1.34
C ARG A 532 11.21 -1.44 -2.34
N LEU A 533 10.61 -1.60 -3.52
CA LEU A 533 10.64 -0.55 -4.54
C LEU A 533 9.94 0.73 -4.07
N ALA A 534 8.83 0.60 -3.35
CA ALA A 534 8.11 1.71 -2.75
C ALA A 534 8.94 2.48 -1.73
N TRP A 535 9.84 1.80 -0.99
CA TRP A 535 10.79 2.43 -0.07
C TRP A 535 12.01 3.06 -0.76
N GLY A 536 12.14 2.94 -2.08
CA GLY A 536 13.21 3.57 -2.86
C GLY A 536 14.38 2.67 -3.22
N ASP A 537 14.29 1.34 -2.99
CA ASP A 537 15.29 0.37 -3.46
C ASP A 537 15.39 0.37 -5.00
N ALA A 538 16.56 0.00 -5.53
CA ALA A 538 16.70 -0.24 -6.96
C ALA A 538 16.01 -1.57 -7.38
N PRO A 539 15.39 -1.64 -8.58
CA PRO A 539 14.86 -2.89 -9.10
C PRO A 539 15.92 -3.99 -9.15
N SER A 540 15.55 -5.23 -8.82
CA SER A 540 16.50 -6.35 -8.87
C SER A 540 16.96 -6.61 -10.31
N GLU A 541 18.27 -6.68 -10.55
CA GLU A 541 18.83 -6.99 -11.88
C GLU A 541 18.44 -8.39 -12.40
N THR A 542 18.01 -9.29 -11.51
CA THR A 542 17.53 -10.63 -11.88
C THR A 542 16.17 -10.94 -11.23
N PRO A 543 15.05 -10.55 -11.87
CA PRO A 543 13.69 -10.84 -11.40
C PRO A 543 13.32 -12.33 -11.31
N GLY A 544 14.26 -13.26 -11.52
CA GLY A 544 14.04 -14.63 -11.97
C GLY A 544 12.87 -15.35 -11.30
N VAL A 545 12.75 -15.30 -9.97
CA VAL A 545 11.64 -15.95 -9.24
C VAL A 545 10.30 -15.24 -9.47
N MET A 546 10.26 -13.90 -9.50
CA MET A 546 9.04 -13.12 -9.72
C MET A 546 8.48 -13.32 -11.13
N TYR A 547 9.34 -13.47 -12.13
CA TYR A 547 8.93 -13.80 -13.50
C TYR A 547 8.56 -15.28 -13.68
N TRP A 548 9.42 -16.22 -13.26
CA TRP A 548 9.23 -17.65 -13.54
C TRP A 548 8.22 -18.34 -12.63
N SER A 549 7.90 -17.78 -11.46
CA SER A 549 6.92 -18.37 -10.55
C SER A 549 5.55 -18.53 -11.21
N TRP A 550 5.08 -17.56 -11.98
CA TRP A 550 3.77 -17.63 -12.63
C TRP A 550 3.61 -18.82 -13.61
N PRO A 551 4.45 -18.97 -14.66
CA PRO A 551 4.34 -20.12 -15.57
C PRO A 551 4.61 -21.46 -14.87
N VAL A 552 5.46 -21.49 -13.83
CA VAL A 552 5.64 -22.69 -13.00
C VAL A 552 4.35 -23.04 -12.27
N ILE A 553 3.67 -22.06 -11.66
CA ILE A 553 2.38 -22.29 -10.99
C ILE A 553 1.33 -22.77 -12.01
N GLN A 554 1.27 -22.20 -13.21
CA GLN A 554 0.37 -22.65 -14.28
C GLN A 554 0.63 -24.12 -14.65
N ALA A 555 1.90 -24.51 -14.86
CA ALA A 555 2.27 -25.89 -15.16
C ALA A 555 1.93 -26.87 -14.02
N VAL A 556 2.17 -26.48 -12.76
CA VAL A 556 1.80 -27.28 -11.59
C VAL A 556 0.28 -27.38 -11.47
N THR A 557 -0.46 -26.32 -11.80
CA THR A 557 -1.93 -26.33 -11.80
C THR A 557 -2.48 -27.32 -12.83
N LEU A 558 -1.88 -27.41 -14.03
CA LEU A 558 -2.21 -28.45 -15.01
C LEU A 558 -1.97 -29.87 -14.47
N MET A 559 -0.91 -30.09 -13.67
CA MET A 559 -0.70 -31.37 -12.99
C MET A 559 -1.82 -31.69 -11.99
N VAL A 560 -2.39 -30.68 -11.32
CA VAL A 560 -3.55 -30.85 -10.43
C VAL A 560 -4.80 -31.21 -11.23
N VAL A 561 -5.05 -30.58 -12.38
CA VAL A 561 -6.15 -30.96 -13.28
C VAL A 561 -5.98 -32.40 -13.78
N TRP A 562 -4.75 -32.82 -14.03
CA TRP A 562 -4.44 -34.23 -14.33
C TRP A 562 -4.72 -35.17 -13.15
N ALA A 563 -4.45 -34.77 -11.91
CA ALA A 563 -4.83 -35.55 -10.73
C ALA A 563 -6.36 -35.70 -10.64
N TRP A 564 -7.11 -34.63 -10.93
CA TRP A 564 -8.57 -34.62 -11.02
C TRP A 564 -9.11 -35.58 -12.09
N SER A 565 -8.51 -35.57 -13.29
CA SER A 565 -8.95 -36.47 -14.38
C SER A 565 -8.87 -37.94 -13.98
N ARG A 566 -7.86 -38.32 -13.18
CA ARG A 566 -7.74 -39.69 -12.63
C ARG A 566 -8.84 -40.02 -11.61
N VAL A 567 -9.28 -39.05 -10.80
CA VAL A 567 -10.38 -39.23 -9.85
C VAL A 567 -11.70 -39.46 -10.60
N PHE A 568 -12.01 -38.62 -11.58
CA PHE A 568 -13.20 -38.76 -12.42
C PHE A 568 -13.20 -40.04 -13.26
N MET A 569 -12.06 -40.38 -13.87
CA MET A 569 -11.90 -41.64 -14.61
C MET A 569 -12.25 -42.84 -13.71
N ARG A 570 -11.78 -42.86 -12.45
CA ARG A 570 -12.11 -43.94 -11.51
C ARG A 570 -13.58 -43.96 -11.12
N LEU A 571 -14.20 -42.80 -10.94
CA LEU A 571 -15.66 -42.71 -10.71
C LEU A 571 -16.43 -43.32 -11.89
N ILE A 572 -16.05 -42.98 -13.12
CA ILE A 572 -16.67 -43.50 -14.35
C ILE A 572 -16.40 -45.00 -14.53
N GLU A 573 -15.18 -45.47 -14.27
CA GLU A 573 -14.80 -46.90 -14.36
C GLU A 573 -15.66 -47.75 -13.40
N VAL A 574 -15.80 -47.31 -12.15
CA VAL A 574 -16.63 -48.00 -11.15
C VAL A 574 -18.12 -47.91 -11.50
N ALA A 575 -18.59 -46.78 -12.00
CA ALA A 575 -19.99 -46.62 -12.42
C ALA A 575 -20.35 -47.46 -13.66
N SER A 576 -19.41 -47.58 -14.61
CA SER A 576 -19.54 -48.41 -15.81
C SER A 576 -19.51 -49.91 -15.47
N GLN A 577 -18.57 -50.36 -14.65
CA GLN A 577 -18.48 -51.77 -14.19
C GLN A 577 -19.74 -52.24 -13.46
N ARG A 578 -20.50 -51.31 -12.86
CA ARG A 578 -21.75 -51.62 -12.14
C ARG A 578 -23.02 -51.45 -12.96
N GLY A 579 -22.90 -51.12 -14.23
CA GLY A 579 -24.05 -50.95 -15.13
C GLY A 579 -24.93 -49.74 -14.79
N ILE A 580 -24.36 -48.71 -14.14
CA ILE A 580 -25.05 -47.44 -13.85
C ILE A 580 -25.08 -46.55 -15.10
N LEU A 581 -23.99 -46.59 -15.89
CA LEU A 581 -23.90 -45.89 -17.18
C LEU A 581 -24.50 -46.69 -18.36
N GLN A 582 -25.00 -47.91 -18.13
CA GLN A 582 -25.68 -48.69 -19.17
C GLN A 582 -27.14 -48.25 -19.29
N TRP A 583 -27.68 -48.17 -20.50
CA TRP A 583 -29.10 -47.90 -20.73
C TRP A 583 -29.82 -49.15 -21.25
N PRO A 584 -30.81 -49.71 -20.52
CA PRO A 584 -31.29 -49.28 -19.20
C PRO A 584 -30.34 -49.71 -18.05
N PRO A 585 -30.30 -48.97 -16.93
CA PRO A 585 -29.43 -49.29 -15.79
C PRO A 585 -29.75 -50.67 -15.20
N ARG A 586 -28.73 -51.40 -14.74
CA ARG A 586 -28.92 -52.72 -14.12
C ARG A 586 -29.83 -52.61 -12.89
N LYS A 587 -30.94 -53.38 -12.83
CA LYS A 587 -31.91 -53.37 -11.72
C LYS A 587 -31.20 -53.52 -10.36
N GLY A 588 -31.44 -52.59 -9.44
CA GLY A 588 -30.90 -52.63 -8.07
C GLY A 588 -29.54 -51.94 -7.86
N SER A 589 -28.83 -51.55 -8.93
CA SER A 589 -27.52 -50.89 -8.86
C SER A 589 -27.54 -49.59 -8.04
N VAL A 590 -28.56 -48.74 -8.23
CA VAL A 590 -28.72 -47.48 -7.47
C VAL A 590 -29.10 -47.75 -6.00
N ARG A 591 -29.94 -48.75 -5.74
CA ARG A 591 -30.41 -49.09 -4.38
C ARG A 591 -29.28 -49.68 -3.52
N GLY A 592 -28.38 -50.47 -4.11
CA GLY A 592 -27.21 -51.04 -3.42
C GLY A 592 -26.13 -50.03 -3.00
N ILE A 593 -26.08 -48.87 -3.65
CA ILE A 593 -25.17 -47.75 -3.31
C ILE A 593 -25.72 -46.98 -2.11
N VAL A 594 -27.02 -46.67 -2.13
CA VAL A 594 -27.70 -45.91 -1.07
C VAL A 594 -27.77 -46.72 0.23
N THR A 595 -27.98 -48.05 0.14
CA THR A 595 -28.01 -48.94 1.33
C THR A 595 -26.62 -49.29 1.86
N GLY A 596 -25.56 -49.02 1.09
CA GLY A 596 -24.17 -49.34 1.46
C GLY A 596 -23.78 -50.81 1.30
N ALA A 597 -24.65 -51.64 0.69
CA ALA A 597 -24.36 -53.05 0.39
C ALA A 597 -23.22 -53.21 -0.62
N GLU A 598 -23.04 -52.23 -1.52
CA GLU A 598 -21.91 -52.17 -2.45
C GLU A 598 -21.23 -50.79 -2.40
N PRO A 599 -20.26 -50.55 -1.51
CA PRO A 599 -19.60 -49.26 -1.41
C PRO A 599 -18.80 -48.93 -2.69
N VAL A 600 -19.01 -47.74 -3.26
CA VAL A 600 -18.31 -47.23 -4.47
C VAL A 600 -16.95 -46.64 -4.09
N LEU A 601 -16.95 -45.75 -3.10
CA LEU A 601 -15.77 -44.98 -2.67
C LEU A 601 -15.08 -45.59 -1.45
N ALA A 602 -15.87 -45.86 -0.41
CA ALA A 602 -15.40 -46.37 0.86
C ALA A 602 -16.49 -47.19 1.57
N SER A 603 -16.09 -48.26 2.26
CA SER A 603 -16.98 -49.12 3.03
C SER A 603 -17.53 -48.44 4.29
N THR A 604 -16.80 -47.48 4.84
CA THR A 604 -17.19 -46.76 6.06
C THR A 604 -17.87 -45.42 5.74
N ARG A 605 -18.80 -44.97 6.61
CA ARG A 605 -19.39 -43.63 6.51
C ARG A 605 -18.33 -42.53 6.64
N LEU A 606 -17.40 -42.68 7.57
CA LEU A 606 -16.30 -41.73 7.79
C LEU A 606 -15.42 -41.58 6.54
N GLY A 607 -15.08 -42.67 5.86
CA GLY A 607 -14.32 -42.64 4.61
C GLY A 607 -15.06 -41.95 3.46
N ARG A 608 -16.40 -42.12 3.37
CA ARG A 608 -17.21 -41.42 2.36
C ARG A 608 -17.31 -39.92 2.63
N VAL A 609 -17.52 -39.54 3.89
CA VAL A 609 -17.57 -38.13 4.30
C VAL A 609 -16.22 -37.46 4.06
N LEU A 610 -15.12 -38.08 4.51
CA LEU A 610 -13.76 -37.58 4.26
C LEU A 610 -13.50 -37.39 2.76
N PHE A 611 -13.87 -38.36 1.93
CA PHE A 611 -13.69 -38.25 0.49
C PHE A 611 -14.38 -37.03 -0.11
N TRP A 612 -15.68 -36.88 0.12
CA TRP A 612 -16.46 -35.82 -0.51
C TRP A 612 -16.10 -34.44 0.01
N VAL A 613 -15.89 -34.31 1.34
CA VAL A 613 -15.49 -33.02 1.93
C VAL A 613 -14.15 -32.58 1.36
N VAL A 614 -13.14 -33.48 1.34
CA VAL A 614 -11.81 -33.16 0.80
C VAL A 614 -11.85 -32.93 -0.70
N ALA A 615 -12.53 -33.78 -1.48
CA ALA A 615 -12.60 -33.63 -2.93
C ALA A 615 -13.29 -32.31 -3.32
N VAL A 616 -14.43 -31.97 -2.71
CA VAL A 616 -15.12 -30.69 -2.96
C VAL A 616 -14.21 -29.52 -2.57
N THR A 617 -13.50 -29.61 -1.44
CA THR A 617 -12.53 -28.58 -1.04
C THR A 617 -11.45 -28.37 -2.10
N MET A 618 -10.84 -29.45 -2.61
CA MET A 618 -9.81 -29.35 -3.66
C MET A 618 -10.36 -28.78 -4.97
N LEU A 619 -11.65 -28.95 -5.24
CA LEU A 619 -12.30 -28.35 -6.41
C LEU A 619 -12.46 -26.84 -6.24
N TYR A 620 -12.83 -26.39 -5.03
CA TYR A 620 -12.88 -24.97 -4.70
C TYR A 620 -11.50 -24.30 -4.81
N VAL A 621 -10.42 -24.99 -4.45
CA VAL A 621 -9.05 -24.48 -4.70
C VAL A 621 -8.76 -24.32 -6.20
N MET A 622 -9.24 -25.23 -7.06
CA MET A 622 -9.12 -25.05 -8.52
C MET A 622 -9.94 -23.86 -9.04
N LEU A 623 -11.15 -23.67 -8.51
CA LEU A 623 -11.97 -22.51 -8.86
C LEU A 623 -11.33 -21.20 -8.37
N PHE A 624 -10.66 -21.22 -7.22
CA PHE A 624 -9.83 -20.11 -6.73
C PHE A 624 -8.68 -19.80 -7.71
N PHE A 625 -7.95 -20.80 -8.21
CA PHE A 625 -6.92 -20.57 -9.23
C PHE A 625 -7.49 -20.04 -10.55
N ALA A 626 -8.66 -20.53 -10.96
CA ALA A 626 -9.38 -19.99 -12.12
C ALA A 626 -9.82 -18.53 -11.89
N PHE A 627 -10.28 -18.21 -10.68
CA PHE A 627 -10.62 -16.84 -10.29
C PHE A 627 -9.43 -15.91 -10.41
N TRP A 628 -8.24 -16.30 -9.96
CA TRP A 628 -7.04 -15.46 -10.02
C TRP A 628 -6.30 -15.50 -11.36
N GLY A 629 -6.84 -16.15 -12.39
CA GLY A 629 -6.27 -16.08 -13.75
C GLY A 629 -5.22 -17.12 -14.11
N LEU A 630 -4.97 -18.14 -13.27
CA LEU A 630 -3.95 -19.18 -13.55
C LEU A 630 -4.30 -20.09 -14.76
N PHE A 631 -5.48 -19.96 -15.34
CA PHE A 631 -5.90 -20.66 -16.55
C PHE A 631 -6.05 -19.73 -17.76
N ILE A 632 -5.52 -18.53 -17.68
CA ILE A 632 -5.35 -17.61 -18.80
C ILE A 632 -3.91 -17.82 -19.30
N TYR A 633 -3.76 -18.36 -20.51
CA TYR A 633 -2.48 -18.75 -21.10
C TYR A 633 -2.10 -17.83 -22.25
#